data_AF-A0A0L0MYH4-F1
#
_entry.id   AF-A0A0L0MYH4-F1
#
_cell.length_a   1.000
_cell.length_b   1.000
_cell.length_c   1.000
_cell.angle_alpha   90.00
_cell.angle_beta   90.00
_cell.angle_gamma   90.00
#
_symmetry.space_group_name_H-M   'P 1'
#
loop_
_entity.id
_entity.type
_entity.pdbx_description
1 polymer ?
#
loop_
_entity_poly.entity_id
_entity_poly.type
_entity_poly.pdbx_seq_one_letter_code
_entity_poly.pdbx_strand_id
1 'polypeptide(L)'
;MDIGKMDSMRSDRSFLQTLVSRAQVVGIALLAALLASVRDHVRYAPNRLIFNTAGALRDIYGHHGKVVKFKNYEILSRQAANLLTLRDKAQHGRRRRVISQAFSENSLRLFEPKILLKIDRFCEILRKRQDGTKISAEYS
;
A
#
# COMPACT_ATOMS: atom_id res chain seq x y z
N MET A 1 -38.55 47.57 -30.63
CA MET A 1 -38.79 46.14 -30.88
C MET A 1 -37.44 45.47 -31.15
N ASP A 2 -36.84 44.67 -30.29
CA ASP A 2 -37.11 44.36 -28.90
C ASP A 2 -35.79 44.09 -28.19
N ILE A 3 -35.61 44.78 -27.08
CA ILE A 3 -34.46 44.70 -26.16
C ILE A 3 -34.57 43.44 -25.27
N GLY A 4 -35.56 42.57 -25.52
CA GLY A 4 -35.93 41.42 -24.68
C GLY A 4 -35.24 40.09 -25.01
N LYS A 5 -34.30 40.02 -25.97
CA LYS A 5 -33.64 38.75 -26.35
C LYS A 5 -32.16 38.64 -25.96
N MET A 6 -31.58 39.69 -25.37
CA MET A 6 -30.20 39.66 -24.86
C MET A 6 -30.09 39.33 -23.36
N ASP A 7 -31.20 39.39 -22.61
CA ASP A 7 -31.20 39.11 -21.16
C ASP A 7 -31.47 37.64 -20.79
N SER A 8 -31.86 36.77 -21.75
CA SER A 8 -32.06 35.34 -21.46
C SER A 8 -30.77 34.51 -21.52
N MET A 9 -29.65 35.10 -21.95
CA MET A 9 -28.35 34.40 -22.05
C MET A 9 -27.44 34.60 -20.83
N ARG A 10 -27.93 35.28 -19.79
CA ARG A 10 -27.14 35.61 -18.58
C ARG A 10 -27.55 34.82 -17.33
N SER A 11 -28.51 33.90 -17.44
CA SER A 11 -29.06 33.17 -16.28
C SER A 11 -29.19 31.66 -16.50
N ASP A 12 -28.25 31.03 -17.19
CA ASP A 12 -28.12 29.58 -17.14
C ASP A 12 -26.95 29.20 -16.22
N ARG A 13 -27.24 29.21 -14.90
CA ARG A 13 -26.35 28.66 -13.86
C ARG A 13 -26.04 27.18 -14.10
N SER A 14 -26.91 26.49 -14.84
CA SER A 14 -26.76 25.12 -15.34
C SER A 14 -25.56 24.97 -16.28
N PHE A 15 -25.36 25.91 -17.21
CA PHE A 15 -24.24 25.91 -18.15
C PHE A 15 -22.91 26.16 -17.44
N LEU A 16 -22.87 27.13 -16.53
CA LEU A 16 -21.66 27.41 -15.74
C LEU A 16 -21.32 26.26 -14.79
N GLN A 17 -22.32 25.62 -14.15
CA GLN A 17 -22.08 24.41 -13.35
C GLN A 17 -21.61 23.23 -14.21
N THR A 18 -22.13 23.06 -15.42
CA THR A 18 -21.69 22.00 -16.34
C THR A 18 -20.27 22.27 -16.85
N LEU A 19 -19.92 23.53 -17.12
CA LEU A 19 -18.59 23.93 -17.57
C LEU A 19 -17.55 23.77 -16.45
N VAL A 20 -17.88 24.18 -15.22
CA VAL A 20 -17.04 23.98 -14.03
C VAL A 20 -16.91 22.49 -13.69
N SER A 21 -18.00 21.72 -13.77
CA SER A 21 -17.97 20.26 -13.51
C SER A 21 -17.15 19.51 -14.56
N ARG A 22 -17.27 19.87 -15.84
CA ARG A 22 -16.41 19.32 -16.91
C ARG A 22 -14.97 19.79 -16.80
N ALA A 23 -14.69 21.03 -16.40
CA ALA A 23 -13.33 21.52 -16.16
C ALA A 23 -12.66 20.84 -14.96
N GLN A 24 -13.43 20.54 -13.90
CA GLN A 24 -12.94 19.84 -12.70
C GLN A 24 -12.65 18.35 -12.99
N VAL A 25 -13.48 17.70 -13.83
CA VAL A 25 -13.24 16.33 -14.30
C VAL A 25 -12.10 16.28 -15.32
N VAL A 26 -11.97 17.25 -16.23
CA VAL A 26 -10.82 17.35 -17.14
C VAL A 26 -9.52 17.63 -16.38
N GLY A 27 -9.54 18.43 -15.32
CA GLY A 27 -8.36 18.67 -14.47
C GLY A 27 -7.90 17.43 -13.69
N ILE A 28 -8.83 16.66 -13.12
CA ILE A 28 -8.52 15.38 -12.47
C ILE A 28 -8.10 14.32 -13.50
N ALA A 29 -8.73 14.28 -14.67
CA ALA A 29 -8.33 13.40 -15.76
C ALA A 29 -6.98 13.78 -16.37
N LEU A 30 -6.63 15.07 -16.43
CA LEU A 30 -5.32 15.58 -16.86
C LEU A 30 -4.27 15.30 -15.79
N LEU A 31 -4.58 15.44 -14.50
CA LEU A 31 -3.68 15.05 -13.40
C LEU A 31 -3.50 13.52 -13.36
N ALA A 32 -4.56 12.75 -13.58
CA ALA A 32 -4.51 11.29 -13.70
C ALA A 32 -3.78 10.85 -14.98
N ALA A 33 -3.90 11.59 -16.09
CA ALA A 33 -3.16 11.35 -17.33
C ALA A 33 -1.69 11.80 -17.23
N LEU A 34 -1.38 12.86 -16.46
CA LEU A 34 -0.02 13.29 -16.13
C LEU A 34 0.63 12.34 -15.12
N LEU A 35 -0.16 11.75 -14.21
CA LEU A 35 0.22 10.63 -13.34
C LEU A 35 0.32 9.30 -14.10
N ALA A 36 -0.48 9.09 -15.15
CA ALA A 36 -0.36 7.95 -16.06
C ALA A 36 0.81 8.13 -17.06
N SER A 37 1.24 9.38 -17.28
CA SER A 37 2.48 9.78 -17.96
C SER A 37 3.63 9.98 -16.95
N VAL A 38 3.58 9.33 -15.78
CA VAL A 38 4.72 9.27 -14.86
C VAL A 38 5.80 8.47 -15.54
N ARG A 39 6.72 9.23 -16.13
CA ARG A 39 8.01 8.81 -16.65
C ARG A 39 8.54 7.58 -15.92
N ASP A 40 9.11 6.66 -16.70
CA ASP A 40 9.72 5.41 -16.24
C ASP A 40 10.69 5.60 -15.06
N HIS A 41 11.32 6.77 -14.96
CA HIS A 41 12.11 7.18 -13.81
C HIS A 41 12.06 8.69 -13.57
N VAL A 42 12.18 9.08 -12.30
CA VAL A 42 12.19 10.49 -11.85
C VAL A 42 13.37 10.71 -10.90
N ARG A 43 14.19 11.73 -11.17
CA ARG A 43 15.24 12.21 -10.25
C ARG A 43 14.69 13.35 -9.42
N TYR A 44 14.62 13.18 -8.10
CA TYR A 44 14.12 14.21 -7.18
C TYR A 44 15.21 14.82 -6.30
N ALA A 45 16.41 14.26 -6.30
CA ALA A 45 17.59 14.82 -5.64
C ALA A 45 18.86 14.35 -6.37
N PRO A 46 20.03 15.00 -6.14
CA PRO A 46 21.28 14.67 -6.82
C PRO A 46 21.61 13.17 -6.80
N ASN A 47 21.35 12.52 -5.66
CA ASN A 47 21.65 11.10 -5.43
C ASN A 47 20.39 10.24 -5.19
N ARG A 48 19.22 10.67 -5.69
CA ARG A 48 17.97 9.95 -5.44
C ARG A 48 17.10 9.86 -6.70
N LEU A 49 16.76 8.62 -7.06
CA LEU A 49 15.98 8.25 -8.22
C LEU A 49 14.78 7.40 -7.79
N ILE A 50 13.67 7.58 -8.50
CA ILE A 50 12.46 6.76 -8.40
C ILE A 50 12.33 6.05 -9.75
N PHE A 51 12.02 4.76 -9.73
CA PHE A 51 11.74 3.97 -10.92
C PHE A 51 10.31 3.44 -10.85
N ASN A 52 9.56 3.54 -11.94
CA ASN A 52 8.16 3.13 -12.02
C ASN A 52 7.95 2.11 -13.16
N THR A 53 8.92 1.23 -13.39
CA THR A 53 8.81 0.18 -14.40
C THR A 53 8.89 -1.20 -13.78
N ALA A 54 8.15 -2.16 -14.34
CA ALA A 54 8.18 -3.55 -13.89
C ALA A 54 9.57 -4.19 -14.06
N GLY A 55 10.34 -3.75 -15.07
CA GLY A 55 11.74 -4.16 -15.26
C GLY A 55 12.61 -3.71 -14.08
N ALA A 56 12.54 -2.43 -13.71
CA ALA A 56 13.31 -1.90 -12.59
C ALA A 56 12.98 -2.59 -11.25
N LEU A 57 11.72 -3.02 -11.03
CA LEU A 57 11.38 -3.80 -9.84
C LEU A 57 12.21 -5.09 -9.75
N ARG A 58 12.32 -5.83 -10.86
CA ARG A 58 13.12 -7.06 -10.93
C ARG A 58 14.62 -6.78 -10.83
N ASP A 59 15.10 -5.71 -11.45
CA ASP A 59 16.52 -5.36 -11.44
C ASP A 59 17.01 -4.88 -10.07
N ILE A 60 16.17 -4.11 -9.36
CA ILE A 60 16.48 -3.55 -8.03
C ILE A 60 16.29 -4.59 -6.93
N TYR A 61 15.18 -5.34 -6.94
CA TYR A 61 14.85 -6.28 -5.85
C TYR A 61 15.18 -7.74 -6.15
N GLY A 62 15.61 -8.06 -7.37
CA GLY A 62 16.01 -9.41 -7.78
C GLY A 62 17.29 -9.89 -7.08
N HIS A 63 17.52 -11.21 -7.16
CA HIS A 63 18.64 -11.87 -6.47
C HIS A 63 20.03 -11.36 -6.90
N HIS A 64 20.16 -10.81 -8.10
CA HIS A 64 21.43 -10.31 -8.65
C HIS A 64 21.59 -8.78 -8.54
N GLY A 65 20.68 -8.10 -7.84
CA GLY A 65 20.75 -6.66 -7.64
C GLY A 65 22.06 -6.23 -6.97
N LYS A 66 22.80 -5.35 -7.64
CA LYS A 66 24.01 -4.70 -7.10
C LYS A 66 23.68 -3.52 -6.15
N VAL A 67 22.42 -3.41 -5.76
CA VAL A 67 21.93 -2.36 -4.86
C VAL A 67 21.90 -2.86 -3.41
N VAL A 68 22.03 -1.92 -2.47
CA VAL A 68 21.88 -2.17 -1.03
C VAL A 68 20.80 -1.22 -0.53
N LYS A 69 20.01 -1.66 0.46
CA LYS A 69 19.02 -0.79 1.11
C LYS A 69 19.68 0.50 1.59
N PHE A 70 18.96 1.60 1.51
CA PHE A 70 19.48 2.92 1.86
C PHE A 70 19.83 3.01 3.35
N LYS A 71 20.83 3.82 3.73
CA LYS A 71 21.32 3.92 5.12
C LYS A 71 20.22 4.30 6.12
N ASN A 72 19.26 5.14 5.72
CA ASN A 72 18.18 5.56 6.61
C ASN A 72 17.23 4.43 7.03
N TYR A 73 17.30 3.24 6.42
CA TYR A 73 16.59 2.06 6.94
C TYR A 73 17.07 1.65 8.34
N GLU A 74 18.28 2.03 8.75
CA GLU A 74 18.81 1.78 10.10
C GLU A 74 17.97 2.47 11.19
N ILE A 75 17.28 3.57 10.85
CA ILE A 75 16.36 4.26 11.76
C ILE A 75 15.19 3.35 12.14
N LEU A 76 14.73 2.51 11.21
CA LEU A 76 13.63 1.57 11.42
C LEU A 76 14.07 0.33 12.22
N SER A 77 15.36 0.16 12.48
CA SER A 77 15.95 -0.96 13.24
C SER A 77 16.59 -0.52 14.56
N ARG A 78 16.25 0.67 15.07
CA ARG A 78 16.88 1.24 16.28
C ARG A 78 16.76 0.35 17.52
N GLN A 79 15.67 -0.40 17.64
CA GLN A 79 15.40 -1.26 18.80
C GLN A 79 15.93 -2.67 18.61
N ALA A 80 15.77 -3.24 17.41
CA ALA A 80 16.28 -4.56 17.07
C ALA A 80 16.52 -4.68 15.57
N ALA A 81 17.56 -5.42 15.21
CA ALA A 81 17.82 -5.76 13.81
C ALA A 81 16.69 -6.67 13.28
N ASN A 82 15.97 -6.19 12.26
CA ASN A 82 14.90 -6.93 11.58
C ASN A 82 15.39 -7.39 10.20
N LEU A 83 14.95 -8.57 9.73
CA LEU A 83 15.21 -9.03 8.36
C LEU A 83 14.83 -8.00 7.30
N LEU A 84 13.72 -7.29 7.50
CA LEU A 84 13.22 -6.31 6.53
C LEU A 84 14.15 -5.10 6.39
N THR A 85 14.88 -4.72 7.45
CA THR A 85 15.68 -3.48 7.49
C THR A 85 17.18 -3.75 7.42
N LEU A 86 17.62 -4.99 7.68
CA LEU A 86 19.02 -5.40 7.59
C LEU A 86 19.63 -5.12 6.20
N ARG A 87 20.80 -4.48 6.21
CA ARG A 87 21.57 -4.07 5.02
C ARG A 87 22.71 -5.05 4.68
N ASP A 88 23.35 -5.63 5.70
CA ASP A 88 24.42 -6.61 5.52
C ASP A 88 23.85 -7.92 4.94
N LYS A 89 24.34 -8.28 3.75
CA LYS A 89 23.91 -9.47 3.01
C LYS A 89 24.24 -10.76 3.76
N ALA A 90 25.38 -10.84 4.46
CA ALA A 90 25.78 -12.04 5.18
C ALA A 90 24.87 -12.29 6.39
N GLN A 91 24.64 -11.25 7.21
CA GLN A 91 23.72 -11.31 8.33
C GLN A 91 22.28 -11.56 7.89
N HIS A 92 21.84 -10.89 6.82
CA HIS A 92 20.52 -11.11 6.24
C HIS A 92 20.35 -12.56 5.79
N GLY A 93 21.34 -13.13 5.08
CA GLY A 93 21.32 -14.52 4.63
C GLY A 93 21.23 -15.52 5.76
N ARG A 94 22.03 -15.34 6.82
CA ARG A 94 22.01 -16.21 8.01
C ARG A 94 20.64 -16.23 8.69
N ARG A 95 20.07 -15.05 8.95
CA ARG A 95 18.76 -14.93 9.62
C ARG A 95 17.62 -15.39 8.72
N ARG A 96 17.68 -15.08 7.41
CA ARG A 96 16.67 -15.51 6.44
C ARG A 96 16.61 -17.03 6.39
N ARG A 97 17.77 -17.72 6.39
CA ARG A 97 17.81 -19.18 6.38
C ARG A 97 17.05 -19.79 7.56
N VAL A 98 17.24 -19.28 8.78
CA VAL A 98 16.53 -19.76 9.97
C VAL A 98 15.03 -19.48 9.87
N ILE A 99 14.66 -18.25 9.52
CA ILE A 99 13.25 -17.85 9.44
C ILE A 99 12.52 -18.60 8.31
N SER A 100 13.18 -18.84 7.17
CA SER A 100 12.59 -19.61 6.07
C SER A 100 12.22 -21.05 6.45
N GLN A 101 12.86 -21.66 7.45
CA GLN A 101 12.46 -22.98 7.95
C GLN A 101 11.12 -22.92 8.71
N ALA A 102 10.91 -21.86 9.50
CA ALA A 102 9.64 -21.64 10.20
C ALA A 102 8.47 -21.37 9.25
N PHE A 103 8.76 -20.79 8.07
CA PHE A 103 7.79 -20.55 6.99
C PHE A 103 7.88 -21.57 5.85
N SER A 104 8.41 -22.77 6.11
CA SER A 104 8.38 -23.87 5.14
C SER A 104 6.96 -24.43 4.99
N GLU A 105 6.66 -25.08 3.87
CA GLU A 105 5.34 -25.66 3.62
C GLU A 105 4.91 -26.64 4.72
N ASN A 106 5.83 -27.48 5.19
CA ASN A 106 5.55 -28.41 6.29
C ASN A 106 5.22 -27.65 7.59
N SER A 107 6.02 -26.64 7.93
CA SER A 107 5.78 -25.80 9.10
C SER A 107 4.42 -25.08 9.03
N LEU A 108 4.02 -24.62 7.84
CA LEU A 108 2.73 -23.97 7.61
C LEU A 108 1.56 -24.95 7.79
N ARG A 109 1.65 -26.16 7.22
CA ARG A 109 0.65 -27.23 7.40
C ARG A 109 0.50 -27.63 8.87
N LEU A 110 1.60 -27.70 9.62
CA LEU A 110 1.57 -27.97 11.06
C LEU A 110 0.91 -26.83 11.87
N PHE A 111 0.96 -25.60 11.36
CA PHE A 111 0.43 -24.43 12.05
C PHE A 111 -1.02 -24.11 11.67
N GLU A 112 -1.48 -24.57 10.51
CA GLU A 112 -2.85 -24.43 10.00
C GLU A 112 -3.94 -24.75 11.04
N PRO A 113 -3.98 -25.94 11.70
CA PRO A 113 -5.04 -26.25 12.66
C PRO A 113 -5.02 -25.32 13.88
N LYS A 114 -3.85 -24.81 14.27
CA LYS A 114 -3.73 -23.85 15.38
C LYS A 114 -4.29 -22.49 15.01
N ILE A 115 -4.07 -22.03 13.77
CA ILE A 115 -4.66 -20.79 13.27
C ILE A 115 -6.18 -20.92 13.22
N LEU A 116 -6.70 -22.01 12.66
CA LEU A 116 -8.14 -22.26 12.56
C LEU A 116 -8.81 -22.21 13.94
N LEU A 117 -8.23 -22.90 14.94
CA LEU A 117 -8.74 -22.87 16.32
C LEU A 117 -8.83 -21.44 16.89
N LYS A 118 -7.84 -20.58 16.61
CA LYS A 118 -7.85 -19.18 17.07
C LYS A 118 -8.89 -18.34 16.31
N ILE A 119 -9.09 -18.60 15.02
CA ILE A 119 -10.12 -17.94 14.22
C ILE A 119 -11.51 -18.34 14.72
N ASP A 120 -11.75 -19.64 14.95
CA ASP A 120 -13.02 -20.15 15.45
C ASP A 120 -13.34 -19.53 16.82
N ARG A 121 -12.36 -19.51 17.73
CA ARG A 121 -12.48 -18.85 19.03
C ARG A 121 -12.79 -17.37 18.90
N PHE A 122 -12.14 -16.68 17.97
CA PHE A 122 -12.41 -15.27 17.71
C PHE A 122 -13.84 -15.05 17.21
N CYS A 123 -14.32 -15.87 16.27
CA CYS A 123 -15.69 -15.84 15.77
C CYS A 123 -16.72 -16.13 16.85
N GLU A 124 -16.48 -17.11 17.73
CA GLU A 124 -17.34 -17.40 18.89
C GLU A 124 -17.48 -16.18 19.81
N ILE A 125 -16.36 -15.51 20.12
CA ILE A 125 -16.35 -14.32 20.99
C ILE A 125 -17.14 -13.19 20.34
N LEU A 126 -16.98 -12.98 19.03
CA LEU A 126 -17.73 -11.96 18.29
C LEU A 126 -19.23 -12.23 18.31
N ARG A 127 -19.66 -13.48 18.07
CA ARG A 127 -21.08 -13.89 18.12
C ARG A 127 -21.67 -13.67 19.52
N LYS A 128 -21.00 -14.16 20.57
CA LYS A 128 -21.44 -13.98 21.96
C LYS A 128 -21.62 -12.51 22.35
N ARG A 129 -20.76 -11.61 21.84
CA ARG A 129 -20.90 -10.16 22.06
C ARG A 129 -22.11 -9.56 21.34
N GLN A 130 -22.45 -10.03 20.13
CA GLN A 130 -23.67 -9.61 19.43
C GLN A 130 -24.93 -10.09 20.14
N ASP A 131 -24.90 -11.31 20.68
CA ASP A 131 -26.04 -11.92 21.38
C ASP A 131 -26.19 -11.47 22.85
N GLY A 132 -25.38 -10.51 23.32
CA GLY A 132 -25.42 -10.00 24.70
C GLY A 132 -25.00 -11.01 25.78
N THR A 133 -24.41 -12.15 25.38
CA THR A 133 -24.05 -13.25 26.29
C THR A 133 -22.69 -12.98 26.95
N LYS A 134 -22.64 -12.98 28.29
CA LYS A 134 -21.42 -12.69 29.06
C LYS A 134 -20.33 -13.74 28.82
N ILE A 135 -19.11 -13.30 28.57
CA ILE A 135 -17.94 -14.16 28.32
C ILE A 135 -17.32 -14.51 29.68
N SER A 136 -17.46 -15.74 30.17
CA SER A 136 -16.74 -16.21 31.36
C SER A 136 -15.26 -16.42 31.02
N ALA A 137 -14.39 -15.77 31.79
CA ALA A 137 -12.96 -15.66 31.57
C ALA A 137 -12.18 -16.89 32.06
N GLU A 138 -12.64 -18.11 31.75
CA GLU A 138 -12.18 -19.31 32.47
C GLU A 138 -11.33 -20.30 31.67
N TYR A 139 -10.80 -19.90 30.51
CA TYR A 139 -9.82 -20.72 29.79
C TYR A 139 -8.72 -19.83 29.20
N SER A 140 -7.69 -19.59 30.01
CA SER A 140 -6.36 -19.13 29.57
C SER A 140 -5.37 -20.29 29.65
#